data_AF-A0A558H6J9-F1
#
_entry.id   AF-A0A558H6J9-F1
#
_cell.length_a   1.000
_cell.length_b   1.000
_cell.length_c   1.000
_cell.angle_alpha   90.00
_cell.angle_beta   90.00
_cell.angle_gamma   90.00
#
_symmetry.space_group_name_H-M   'P 1'
#
loop_
_entity.id
_entity.type
_entity.pdbx_description
1 polymer ?
#
loop_
_entity_poly.entity_id
_entity_poly.type
_entity_poly.pdbx_seq_one_letter_code
_entity_poly.pdbx_strand_id
1 'polypeptide(L)'
;MALLLRPGLMSMFVPAVETIDPVTGAIGRCPGGVSQSMVTNSVAAERFILHYLCGLKILGTPGAGPIGQVGLSSENLDYFLRMLADNFRFNQPLIQMIENVAGGNMRRALEFTTQFIGSGHLDTEKIITIQKFGNSGYTIPQHEFLRSLLHGDGVYYDPKEAPLPNLFQVSQPVAAEHFVIPLLLDFLDRKVNIHSKGGYVERQAISSYLQGLGFTLDGIAAALQYCSRHRLIEGPHMDTSIDQSEQCRPTTVGIYSMKRLPCLFAYVDPVIVDTPILDQDVALKIRDEFSLEGRLDRATAFREYLDRSWERSNLGSAGWLWPSVSQALADDIALVRKRSFKSN
;
A
#
# COMPACT_ATOMS: atom_id res chain seq x y z
N MET A 1 -17.68 15.66 -47.99
CA MET A 1 -17.60 14.66 -49.07
C MET A 1 -16.58 13.61 -48.68
N ALA A 2 -17.02 12.36 -48.70
CA ALA A 2 -16.34 11.18 -48.20
C ALA A 2 -15.02 10.86 -48.93
N LEU A 3 -14.13 10.14 -48.24
CA LEU A 3 -13.65 8.83 -48.72
C LEU A 3 -12.98 8.05 -47.59
N LEU A 4 -13.68 6.97 -47.22
CA LEU A 4 -13.21 5.80 -46.49
C LEU A 4 -12.17 5.04 -47.33
N LEU A 5 -11.24 4.31 -46.67
CA LEU A 5 -10.99 2.88 -46.91
C LEU A 5 -10.04 2.31 -45.83
N ARG A 6 -10.43 1.14 -45.30
CA ARG A 6 -9.78 0.31 -44.27
C ARG A 6 -8.73 -0.67 -44.92
N PRO A 7 -8.43 -1.89 -44.38
CA PRO A 7 -7.37 -2.26 -43.41
C PRO A 7 -6.50 -3.47 -43.87
N GLY A 8 -5.61 -3.99 -43.01
CA GLY A 8 -4.98 -5.33 -43.10
C GLY A 8 -3.44 -5.27 -43.07
N LEU A 9 -2.67 -6.25 -42.59
CA LEU A 9 -2.91 -7.57 -41.99
C LEU A 9 -1.54 -8.08 -41.43
N MET A 10 -1.59 -8.92 -40.40
CA MET A 10 -0.67 -10.05 -40.09
C MET A 10 0.85 -9.89 -39.78
N SER A 11 1.15 -10.24 -38.53
CA SER A 11 2.14 -11.22 -38.02
C SER A 11 3.39 -11.57 -38.85
N MET A 12 4.55 -11.52 -38.19
CA MET A 12 5.55 -12.57 -38.33
C MET A 12 6.33 -12.80 -37.03
N PHE A 13 6.52 -14.09 -36.74
CA PHE A 13 7.09 -14.71 -35.55
C PHE A 13 8.63 -14.80 -35.67
N VAL A 14 9.31 -14.60 -34.54
CA VAL A 14 10.61 -15.12 -33.97
C VAL A 14 11.62 -15.87 -34.89
N PRO A 15 12.94 -15.84 -34.59
CA PRO A 15 13.48 -16.88 -33.70
C PRO A 15 14.53 -16.42 -32.67
N ALA A 16 14.63 -17.22 -31.62
CA ALA A 16 15.54 -17.14 -30.48
C ALA A 16 16.97 -17.61 -30.80
N VAL A 17 17.93 -17.18 -29.98
CA VAL A 17 19.22 -17.86 -29.78
C VAL A 17 19.54 -17.84 -28.28
N GLU A 18 19.62 -19.03 -27.68
CA GLU A 18 20.24 -19.31 -26.37
C GLU A 18 21.66 -19.86 -26.59
N THR A 19 22.59 -19.54 -25.68
CA THR A 19 23.77 -20.38 -25.34
C THR A 19 24.41 -19.93 -24.00
N ILE A 20 24.05 -20.65 -22.93
CA ILE A 20 24.82 -21.25 -21.80
C ILE A 20 26.03 -20.52 -21.12
N ASP A 21 25.89 -20.44 -19.79
CA ASP A 21 26.76 -20.12 -18.61
C ASP A 21 28.19 -20.75 -18.56
N PRO A 22 29.17 -20.37 -17.67
CA PRO A 22 28.97 -20.25 -16.20
C PRO A 22 29.90 -19.30 -15.36
N VAL A 23 29.52 -19.11 -14.08
CA VAL A 23 30.34 -18.67 -12.91
C VAL A 23 30.72 -17.17 -12.79
N THR A 24 29.94 -16.34 -12.06
CA THR A 24 30.33 -15.59 -10.83
C THR A 24 29.22 -14.61 -10.36
N GLY A 25 29.17 -14.40 -9.04
CA GLY A 25 28.41 -13.43 -8.25
C GLY A 25 27.52 -12.39 -8.95
N ALA A 26 26.21 -12.47 -8.67
CA ALA A 26 25.26 -11.41 -8.99
C ALA A 26 24.48 -10.98 -7.73
N ILE A 27 24.51 -9.67 -7.51
CA ILE A 27 23.76 -8.90 -6.53
C ILE A 27 22.26 -9.19 -6.74
N GLY A 28 21.62 -9.79 -5.75
CA GLY A 28 20.22 -10.20 -5.80
C GLY A 28 19.28 -9.02 -5.96
N ARG A 29 18.75 -8.83 -7.18
CA ARG A 29 17.52 -8.06 -7.42
C ARG A 29 16.35 -8.86 -6.82
N CYS A 30 15.43 -8.16 -6.16
CA CYS A 30 14.17 -8.73 -5.68
C CYS A 30 13.49 -9.57 -6.78
N PRO A 31 13.10 -10.83 -6.52
CA PRO A 31 12.30 -11.60 -7.47
C PRO A 31 10.86 -11.10 -7.38
N GLY A 32 10.57 -10.06 -8.15
CA GLY A 32 9.26 -9.44 -8.24
C GLY A 32 8.91 -9.22 -9.70
N GLY A 33 8.98 -10.27 -10.51
CA GLY A 33 8.28 -10.30 -11.79
C GLY A 33 6.79 -10.23 -11.48
N VAL A 34 6.21 -9.03 -11.62
CA VAL A 34 4.76 -8.85 -11.62
C VAL A 34 4.22 -9.73 -12.74
N SER A 35 3.51 -10.79 -12.38
CA SER A 35 2.80 -11.63 -13.35
C SER A 35 2.02 -10.72 -14.30
N GLN A 36 2.24 -10.89 -15.60
CA GLN A 36 1.66 -10.09 -16.69
C GLN A 36 0.12 -10.14 -16.77
N SER A 37 -0.57 -10.80 -15.83
CA SER A 37 -2.02 -10.90 -15.76
C SER A 37 -2.72 -9.79 -14.96
N MET A 38 -2.00 -8.85 -14.33
CA MET A 38 -2.58 -7.73 -13.56
C MET A 38 -2.55 -6.37 -14.28
N VAL A 39 -2.28 -6.34 -15.59
CA VAL A 39 -2.22 -5.09 -16.39
C VAL A 39 -3.31 -5.09 -17.45
N THR A 40 -4.57 -5.09 -17.05
CA THR A 40 -5.70 -4.83 -17.98
C THR A 40 -6.87 -4.21 -17.25
N ASN A 41 -6.77 -2.93 -16.87
CA ASN A 41 -7.94 -2.03 -16.73
C ASN A 41 -7.59 -0.52 -16.65
N SER A 42 -6.39 -0.11 -17.11
CA SER A 42 -5.94 1.29 -17.11
C SER A 42 -6.84 2.26 -17.92
N VAL A 43 -7.57 1.77 -18.93
CA VAL A 43 -8.43 2.60 -19.80
C VAL A 43 -9.77 2.98 -19.13
N ALA A 44 -10.25 2.16 -18.18
CA ALA A 44 -11.49 2.42 -17.46
C ALA A 44 -11.28 3.45 -16.33
N ALA A 45 -10.14 3.45 -15.64
CA ALA A 45 -9.86 4.46 -14.63
C ALA A 45 -9.67 5.86 -15.26
N GLU A 46 -8.93 5.95 -16.37
CA GLU A 46 -8.64 7.21 -17.08
C GLU A 46 -9.92 7.91 -17.57
N ARG A 47 -10.82 7.20 -18.26
CA ARG A 47 -12.07 7.78 -18.78
C ARG A 47 -13.03 8.24 -17.69
N PHE A 48 -12.98 7.62 -16.51
CA PHE A 48 -13.93 7.89 -15.43
C PHE A 48 -13.47 9.01 -14.49
N ILE A 49 -12.17 9.14 -14.22
CA ILE A 49 -11.65 10.29 -13.44
C ILE A 49 -11.79 11.58 -14.26
N LEU A 50 -11.62 11.51 -15.59
CA LEU A 50 -11.96 12.58 -16.52
C LEU A 50 -13.43 13.01 -16.44
N HIS A 51 -14.34 12.04 -16.30
CA HIS A 51 -15.77 12.30 -16.13
C HIS A 51 -16.07 12.97 -14.78
N TYR A 52 -15.38 12.57 -13.71
CA TYR A 52 -15.51 13.15 -12.36
C TYR A 52 -15.04 14.61 -12.28
N LEU A 53 -13.93 14.97 -12.93
CA LEU A 53 -13.48 16.37 -13.04
C LEU A 53 -14.48 17.25 -13.80
N CYS A 54 -15.23 16.66 -14.73
CA CYS A 54 -16.34 17.33 -15.42
C CYS A 54 -17.56 17.50 -14.49
N GLY A 55 -17.83 16.54 -13.61
CA GLY A 55 -18.87 16.61 -12.58
C GLY A 55 -18.59 17.59 -11.43
N LEU A 56 -17.33 17.76 -11.03
CA LEU A 56 -16.91 18.73 -10.01
C LEU A 56 -17.14 20.19 -10.43
N LYS A 57 -17.24 20.50 -11.73
CA LYS A 57 -17.69 21.82 -12.21
C LYS A 57 -19.15 22.13 -11.88
N ILE A 58 -19.96 21.12 -11.54
CA ILE A 58 -21.42 21.25 -11.34
C ILE A 58 -21.79 21.33 -9.85
N LEU A 59 -20.95 20.83 -8.94
CA LEU A 59 -21.19 20.85 -7.49
C LEU A 59 -20.31 21.87 -6.77
N GLY A 60 -20.55 23.14 -7.08
CA GLY A 60 -20.11 24.25 -6.25
C GLY A 60 -21.02 24.39 -5.02
N THR A 61 -20.75 23.62 -3.96
CA THR A 61 -21.30 23.91 -2.62
C THR A 61 -20.17 23.99 -1.61
N PRO A 62 -19.97 25.15 -0.95
CA PRO A 62 -18.91 25.34 0.02
C PRO A 62 -19.30 24.66 1.34
N GLY A 63 -18.69 23.50 1.62
CA GLY A 63 -18.80 22.78 2.89
C GLY A 63 -17.47 22.82 3.63
N ALA A 64 -17.53 23.17 4.92
CA ALA A 64 -16.41 23.45 5.82
C ALA A 64 -15.47 22.25 6.03
N GLY A 65 -14.36 22.25 5.29
CA GLY A 65 -13.09 21.60 5.66
C GLY A 65 -11.98 22.66 5.81
N PRO A 66 -10.74 22.28 6.15
CA PRO A 66 -9.61 23.23 6.30
C PRO A 66 -9.24 23.97 5.00
N ILE A 67 -9.98 23.73 3.92
CA ILE A 67 -10.12 24.58 2.72
C ILE A 67 -10.40 26.06 3.08
N GLY A 68 -10.88 26.37 4.29
CA GLY A 68 -11.12 27.73 4.77
C GLY A 68 -9.90 28.57 5.17
N GLN A 69 -8.68 28.02 5.25
CA GLN A 69 -7.50 28.79 5.71
C GLN A 69 -6.63 29.39 4.59
N VAL A 70 -6.78 28.93 3.35
CA VAL A 70 -6.24 29.65 2.19
C VAL A 70 -7.41 30.42 1.60
N GLY A 71 -7.28 31.73 1.48
CA GLY A 71 -8.22 32.51 0.67
C GLY A 71 -8.20 31.95 -0.77
N LEU A 72 -9.13 31.05 -1.08
CA LEU A 72 -9.27 30.48 -2.40
C LEU A 72 -9.79 31.60 -3.32
N SER A 73 -8.87 32.35 -3.90
CA SER A 73 -9.16 33.02 -5.15
C SER A 73 -9.61 31.94 -6.15
N SER A 74 -10.60 32.26 -6.99
CA SER A 74 -11.10 31.34 -8.03
C SER A 74 -9.97 30.76 -8.90
N GLU A 75 -8.86 31.48 -8.99
CA GLU A 75 -7.66 31.09 -9.73
C GLU A 75 -6.83 30.01 -9.00
N ASN A 76 -6.60 30.14 -7.69
CA ASN A 76 -5.84 29.14 -6.91
C ASN A 76 -6.53 27.77 -6.91
N LEU A 77 -7.86 27.76 -6.85
CA LEU A 77 -8.65 26.53 -6.94
C LEU A 77 -8.50 25.86 -8.31
N ASP A 78 -8.49 26.64 -9.40
CA ASP A 78 -8.31 26.11 -10.76
C ASP A 78 -6.93 25.45 -10.91
N TYR A 79 -5.86 26.08 -10.41
CA TYR A 79 -4.52 25.48 -10.42
C TYR A 79 -4.47 24.16 -9.63
N PHE A 80 -5.09 24.12 -8.45
CA PHE A 80 -5.13 22.91 -7.63
C PHE A 80 -5.91 21.77 -8.30
N LEU A 81 -7.09 22.05 -8.87
CA LEU A 81 -7.89 21.06 -9.59
C LEU A 81 -7.19 20.55 -10.85
N ARG A 82 -6.46 21.42 -11.57
CA ARG A 82 -5.63 21.01 -12.72
C ARG A 82 -4.49 20.10 -12.29
N MET A 83 -3.80 20.44 -11.20
CA MET A 83 -2.75 19.60 -10.64
C MET A 83 -3.27 18.19 -10.31
N LEU A 84 -4.44 18.09 -9.65
CA LEU A 84 -5.07 16.80 -9.37
C LEU A 84 -5.41 16.03 -10.66
N ALA A 85 -5.97 16.74 -11.64
CA ALA A 85 -6.33 16.16 -12.93
C ALA A 85 -5.11 15.59 -13.66
N ASP A 86 -4.00 16.33 -13.69
CA ASP A 86 -2.77 15.91 -14.34
C ASP A 86 -2.17 14.68 -13.63
N ASN A 87 -2.17 14.68 -12.30
CA ASN A 87 -1.69 13.53 -11.52
C ASN A 87 -2.53 12.28 -11.76
N PHE A 88 -3.86 12.38 -11.76
CA PHE A 88 -4.70 11.22 -12.02
C PHE A 88 -4.72 10.76 -13.48
N ARG A 89 -4.10 11.50 -14.40
CA ARG A 89 -3.86 11.06 -15.79
C ARG A 89 -2.49 10.43 -15.97
N PHE A 90 -1.45 11.06 -15.41
CA PHE A 90 -0.06 10.77 -15.79
C PHE A 90 0.78 10.14 -14.68
N ASN A 91 0.37 10.26 -13.41
CA ASN A 91 1.11 9.71 -12.28
C ASN A 91 0.74 8.23 -12.07
N GLN A 92 1.25 7.36 -12.95
CA GLN A 92 1.00 5.92 -12.91
C GLN A 92 1.29 5.28 -11.54
N PRO A 93 2.39 5.62 -10.82
CA PRO A 93 2.60 5.09 -9.48
C PRO A 93 1.48 5.45 -8.49
N LEU A 94 0.97 6.68 -8.52
CA LEU A 94 -0.13 7.11 -7.66
C LEU A 94 -1.43 6.37 -8.01
N ILE A 95 -1.75 6.29 -9.31
CA ILE A 95 -2.96 5.61 -9.79
C ILE A 95 -2.94 4.14 -9.36
N GLN A 96 -1.82 3.45 -9.57
CA GLN A 96 -1.66 2.06 -9.14
C GLN A 96 -1.82 1.90 -7.63
N MET A 97 -1.29 2.82 -6.82
CA MET A 97 -1.50 2.77 -5.36
C MET A 97 -2.99 2.92 -5.02
N ILE A 98 -3.68 3.91 -5.59
CA ILE A 98 -5.10 4.15 -5.33
C ILE A 98 -5.95 2.94 -5.73
N GLU A 99 -5.73 2.39 -6.93
CA GLU A 99 -6.47 1.23 -7.43
C GLU A 99 -6.31 0.01 -6.52
N ASN A 100 -5.08 -0.26 -6.07
CA ASN A 100 -4.78 -1.38 -5.20
C ASN A 100 -5.36 -1.19 -3.79
N VAL A 101 -5.20 -0.01 -3.19
CA VAL A 101 -5.72 0.27 -1.84
C VAL A 101 -7.24 0.38 -1.82
N ALA A 102 -7.85 0.85 -2.92
CA ALA A 102 -9.30 0.90 -3.06
C ALA A 102 -9.91 -0.49 -3.32
N GLY A 103 -9.11 -1.47 -3.75
CA GLY A 103 -9.58 -2.82 -4.02
C GLY A 103 -10.59 -2.89 -5.17
N GLY A 104 -10.45 -2.03 -6.18
CA GLY A 104 -11.44 -1.88 -7.27
C GLY A 104 -12.73 -1.18 -6.87
N ASN A 105 -12.89 -0.74 -5.62
CA ASN A 105 -14.06 0.02 -5.18
C ASN A 105 -13.90 1.52 -5.50
N MET A 106 -14.60 1.98 -6.53
CA MET A 106 -14.54 3.38 -6.98
C MET A 106 -14.97 4.38 -5.91
N ARG A 107 -16.01 4.05 -5.11
CA ARG A 107 -16.47 4.92 -4.02
C ARG A 107 -15.35 5.14 -2.99
N ARG A 108 -14.64 4.07 -2.65
CA ARG A 108 -13.49 4.15 -1.75
C ARG A 108 -12.34 4.97 -2.35
N ALA A 109 -12.03 4.78 -3.64
CA ALA A 109 -11.03 5.59 -4.32
C ALA A 109 -11.36 7.10 -4.28
N LEU A 110 -12.64 7.44 -4.40
CA LEU A 110 -13.13 8.81 -4.23
C LEU A 110 -12.98 9.30 -2.79
N GLU A 111 -13.37 8.49 -1.81
CA GLU A 111 -13.21 8.80 -0.38
C GLU A 111 -11.73 9.10 -0.05
N PHE A 112 -10.79 8.29 -0.54
CA PHE A 112 -9.35 8.53 -0.39
C PHE A 112 -8.86 9.82 -1.03
N THR A 113 -9.39 10.13 -2.22
CA THR A 113 -9.05 11.36 -2.92
C THR A 113 -9.57 12.57 -2.16
N THR A 114 -10.80 12.52 -1.65
CA THR A 114 -11.38 13.58 -0.82
C THR A 114 -10.61 13.75 0.49
N GLN A 115 -10.25 12.65 1.15
CA GLN A 115 -9.43 12.67 2.37
C GLN A 115 -8.06 13.30 2.12
N PHE A 116 -7.39 12.95 1.01
CA PHE A 116 -6.12 13.56 0.62
C PHE A 116 -6.27 15.08 0.46
N ILE A 117 -7.23 15.52 -0.36
CA ILE A 117 -7.48 16.95 -0.64
C ILE A 117 -7.81 17.73 0.63
N GLY A 118 -8.57 17.14 1.54
CA GLY A 118 -8.96 17.75 2.80
C GLY A 118 -7.90 17.67 3.90
N SER A 119 -6.84 16.88 3.72
CA SER A 119 -5.89 16.62 4.79
C SER A 119 -5.04 17.85 5.11
N GLY A 120 -4.87 18.14 6.40
CA GLY A 120 -3.97 19.19 6.89
C GLY A 120 -2.48 18.90 6.65
N HIS A 121 -2.16 17.73 6.08
CA HIS A 121 -0.80 17.30 5.73
C HIS A 121 -0.38 17.78 4.33
N LEU A 122 -1.26 18.45 3.57
CA LEU A 122 -0.94 19.03 2.27
C LEU A 122 -0.44 20.47 2.37
N ASP A 123 0.77 20.69 1.89
CA ASP A 123 1.31 22.03 1.66
C ASP A 123 0.72 22.62 0.37
N THR A 124 -0.50 23.16 0.51
CA THR A 124 -1.27 23.72 -0.62
C THR A 124 -0.55 24.91 -1.24
N GLU A 125 0.19 25.70 -0.46
CA GLU A 125 0.95 26.85 -0.96
C GLU A 125 2.12 26.42 -1.86
N LYS A 126 2.89 25.41 -1.42
CA LYS A 126 3.95 24.79 -2.23
C LYS A 126 3.39 24.21 -3.52
N ILE A 127 2.26 23.49 -3.45
CA ILE A 127 1.61 22.89 -4.62
C ILE A 127 1.22 23.97 -5.63
N ILE A 128 0.51 25.02 -5.18
CA ILE A 128 0.06 26.11 -6.06
C ILE A 128 1.26 26.82 -6.68
N THR A 129 2.30 27.09 -5.89
CA THR A 129 3.51 27.77 -6.38
C THR A 129 4.20 26.98 -7.47
N ILE A 130 4.40 25.67 -7.28
CA ILE A 130 5.01 24.80 -8.29
C ILE A 130 4.12 24.66 -9.52
N GLN A 131 2.80 24.60 -9.35
CA GLN A 131 1.87 24.50 -10.49
C GLN A 131 1.80 25.79 -11.30
N LYS A 132 1.92 26.97 -10.66
CA LYS A 132 1.88 28.27 -11.33
C LYS A 132 3.19 28.62 -12.04
N PHE A 133 4.31 28.39 -11.38
CA PHE A 133 5.62 28.92 -11.81
C PHE A 133 6.60 27.82 -12.26
N GLY A 134 6.30 26.56 -11.98
CA GLY A 134 7.15 25.43 -12.36
C GLY A 134 6.94 24.99 -13.81
N ASN A 135 8.02 24.58 -14.47
CA ASN A 135 8.00 24.18 -15.89
C ASN A 135 7.31 22.82 -16.17
N SER A 136 7.06 22.00 -15.15
CA SER A 136 6.61 20.60 -15.30
C SER A 136 5.37 20.23 -14.49
N GLY A 137 4.72 21.20 -13.85
CA GLY A 137 3.63 20.95 -12.90
C GLY A 137 4.09 20.22 -11.63
N TYR A 138 3.19 20.11 -10.65
CA TYR A 138 3.45 19.40 -9.39
C TYR A 138 3.01 17.93 -9.50
N THR A 139 3.93 17.00 -9.21
CA THR A 139 3.63 15.56 -9.16
C THR A 139 3.44 15.13 -7.71
N ILE A 140 2.25 14.66 -7.35
CA ILE A 140 1.90 14.16 -6.01
C ILE A 140 2.77 12.94 -5.67
N PRO A 141 3.58 13.02 -4.61
CA PRO A 141 4.35 11.86 -4.16
C PRO A 141 3.47 10.82 -3.46
N GLN A 142 3.73 9.54 -3.73
CA GLN A 142 3.02 8.42 -3.07
C GLN A 142 3.09 8.49 -1.54
N HIS A 143 4.21 8.96 -0.98
CA HIS A 143 4.38 9.06 0.47
C HIS A 143 3.53 10.17 1.11
N GLU A 144 3.28 11.28 0.40
CA GLU A 144 2.37 12.32 0.89
C GLU A 144 0.92 11.81 0.88
N PHE A 145 0.53 11.14 -0.20
CA PHE A 145 -0.79 10.50 -0.31
C PHE A 145 -0.99 9.41 0.75
N LEU A 146 0.01 8.57 0.96
CA LEU A 146 -0.07 7.49 1.95
C LEU A 146 -0.20 8.04 3.38
N ARG A 147 0.55 9.09 3.71
CA ARG A 147 0.46 9.75 5.02
C ARG A 147 -0.92 10.36 5.26
N SER A 148 -1.52 11.00 4.27
CA SER A 148 -2.88 11.54 4.44
C SER A 148 -3.90 10.43 4.73
N LEU A 149 -3.74 9.26 4.12
CA LEU A 149 -4.61 8.12 4.39
C LEU A 149 -4.41 7.54 5.79
N LEU A 150 -3.16 7.41 6.24
CA LEU A 150 -2.84 6.80 7.54
C LEU A 150 -3.20 7.68 8.74
N HIS A 151 -3.00 8.99 8.62
CA HIS A 151 -3.29 9.92 9.71
C HIS A 151 -4.71 10.50 9.65
N GLY A 152 -5.32 10.56 8.45
CA GLY A 152 -6.56 11.29 8.26
C GLY A 152 -6.43 12.74 8.74
N ASP A 153 -7.36 13.13 9.60
CA ASP A 153 -7.38 14.45 10.25
C ASP A 153 -6.58 14.47 11.57
N GLY A 154 -6.10 13.31 12.02
CA GLY A 154 -5.32 13.15 13.25
C GLY A 154 -3.82 13.43 13.08
N VAL A 155 -3.14 13.53 14.22
CA VAL A 155 -1.67 13.58 14.29
C VAL A 155 -1.08 12.15 14.30
N TYR A 156 -1.77 11.23 14.96
CA TYR A 156 -1.33 9.85 15.12
C TYR A 156 -2.16 8.90 14.28
N TYR A 157 -1.59 7.73 14.01
CA TYR A 157 -2.31 6.61 13.41
C TYR A 157 -3.40 6.12 14.37
N ASP A 158 -4.61 5.92 13.85
CA ASP A 158 -5.69 5.25 14.59
C ASP A 158 -6.09 3.97 13.83
N PRO A 159 -5.91 2.77 14.41
CA PRO A 159 -6.26 1.51 13.75
C PRO A 159 -7.76 1.37 13.46
N LYS A 160 -8.63 2.15 14.11
CA LYS A 160 -10.09 2.10 13.89
C LYS A 160 -10.52 2.93 12.68
N GLU A 161 -9.89 4.07 12.48
CA GLU A 161 -10.25 5.06 11.45
C GLU A 161 -9.39 4.92 10.18
N ALA A 162 -8.13 4.48 10.31
CA ALA A 162 -7.21 4.39 9.20
C ALA A 162 -7.69 3.36 8.15
N PRO A 163 -7.76 3.71 6.86
CA PRO A 163 -8.14 2.76 5.81
C PRO A 163 -7.16 1.61 5.61
N LEU A 164 -5.90 1.83 5.98
CA LEU A 164 -4.80 0.88 5.86
C LEU A 164 -4.45 0.31 7.25
N PRO A 165 -4.52 -1.03 7.43
CA PRO A 165 -4.27 -1.64 8.73
C PRO A 165 -2.79 -1.74 9.06
N ASN A 166 -2.50 -1.84 10.35
CA ASN A 166 -1.23 -2.29 10.89
C ASN A 166 -1.06 -3.80 10.60
N LEU A 167 -0.07 -4.18 9.80
CA LEU A 167 0.21 -5.58 9.49
C LEU A 167 1.07 -6.29 10.55
N PHE A 168 1.65 -5.54 11.47
CA PHE A 168 2.52 -6.04 12.54
C PHE A 168 1.80 -6.10 13.89
N GLN A 169 0.47 -5.96 13.90
CA GLN A 169 -0.33 -6.10 15.11
C GLN A 169 -0.15 -7.50 15.71
N VAL A 170 -0.08 -7.57 17.04
CA VAL A 170 0.02 -8.83 17.78
C VAL A 170 -1.26 -9.10 18.56
N SER A 171 -1.68 -10.37 18.59
CA SER A 171 -2.80 -10.83 19.42
C SER A 171 -2.31 -11.50 20.70
N GLN A 172 -1.11 -12.09 20.64
CA GLN A 172 -0.43 -12.74 21.75
C GLN A 172 0.93 -12.07 22.00
N PRO A 173 1.47 -12.06 23.24
CA PRO A 173 2.75 -11.44 23.56
C PRO A 173 3.95 -12.30 23.11
N VAL A 174 3.97 -12.71 21.85
CA VAL A 174 5.02 -13.54 21.24
C VAL A 174 5.58 -12.82 20.03
N ALA A 175 6.90 -12.67 19.95
CA ALA A 175 7.56 -11.88 18.90
C ALA A 175 7.25 -12.37 17.46
N ALA A 176 7.01 -13.67 17.28
CA ALA A 176 6.63 -14.24 15.99
C ALA A 176 5.24 -13.75 15.50
N GLU A 177 4.35 -13.33 16.40
CA GLU A 177 3.00 -12.86 16.05
C GLU A 177 3.01 -11.63 15.14
N HIS A 178 4.06 -10.82 15.17
CA HIS A 178 4.22 -9.69 14.24
C HIS A 178 4.13 -10.11 12.76
N PHE A 179 4.37 -11.40 12.46
CA PHE A 179 4.43 -11.90 11.10
C PHE A 179 3.21 -12.75 10.70
N VAL A 180 2.26 -12.99 11.60
CA VAL A 180 1.13 -13.90 11.33
C VAL A 180 0.27 -13.41 10.16
N ILE A 181 -0.02 -12.10 10.09
CA ILE A 181 -0.84 -11.51 9.03
C ILE A 181 -0.13 -11.58 7.66
N PRO A 182 1.14 -11.12 7.51
CA PRO A 182 1.87 -11.29 6.26
C PRO A 182 1.97 -12.76 5.81
N LEU A 183 2.26 -13.68 6.73
CA LEU A 183 2.38 -15.11 6.42
C LEU A 183 1.06 -15.73 5.96
N LEU A 184 -0.05 -15.32 6.58
CA LEU A 184 -1.39 -15.73 6.19
C LEU A 184 -1.71 -15.26 4.77
N LEU A 185 -1.48 -13.98 4.48
CA LEU A 185 -1.75 -13.39 3.16
C LEU A 185 -0.88 -14.00 2.06
N ASP A 186 0.39 -14.30 2.36
CA ASP A 186 1.30 -14.97 1.43
C ASP A 186 0.88 -16.40 1.13
N PHE A 187 0.47 -17.15 2.15
CA PHE A 187 -0.04 -18.51 1.97
C PHE A 187 -1.26 -18.52 1.05
N LEU A 188 -2.19 -17.59 1.28
CA LEU A 188 -3.37 -17.40 0.44
C LEU A 188 -2.98 -17.06 -1.01
N ASP A 189 -2.10 -16.08 -1.21
CA ASP A 189 -1.64 -15.66 -2.54
C ASP A 189 -0.99 -16.82 -3.32
N ARG A 190 -0.11 -17.60 -2.66
CA ARG A 190 0.51 -18.78 -3.29
C ARG A 190 -0.51 -19.86 -3.63
N LYS A 191 -1.51 -20.11 -2.78
CA LYS A 191 -2.51 -21.17 -3.01
C LYS A 191 -3.53 -20.82 -4.09
N VAL A 192 -3.93 -19.56 -4.21
CA VAL A 192 -4.78 -19.07 -5.32
C VAL A 192 -4.13 -19.36 -6.68
N ASN A 193 -2.81 -19.29 -6.76
CA ASN A 193 -2.05 -19.53 -7.99
C ASN A 193 -1.90 -21.01 -8.37
N ILE A 194 -2.17 -21.96 -7.46
CA ILE A 194 -1.85 -23.39 -7.63
C ILE A 194 -3.11 -24.27 -7.81
N HIS A 195 -4.25 -23.93 -7.19
CA HIS A 195 -5.45 -24.79 -7.19
C HIS A 195 -6.74 -24.08 -7.67
N SER A 196 -7.52 -24.83 -8.42
CA SER A 196 -8.69 -24.46 -9.21
C SER A 196 -10.02 -24.39 -8.42
N LYS A 197 -10.99 -23.64 -8.97
CA LYS A 197 -12.35 -23.24 -8.49
C LYS A 197 -12.41 -21.97 -7.62
N GLY A 198 -12.56 -20.82 -8.29
CA GLY A 198 -12.92 -19.55 -7.64
C GLY A 198 -11.82 -18.82 -6.85
N GLY A 199 -10.68 -19.49 -6.61
CA GLY A 199 -9.52 -18.91 -5.92
C GLY A 199 -9.67 -18.85 -4.40
N TYR A 200 -10.53 -19.66 -3.79
CA TYR A 200 -10.72 -19.71 -2.34
C TYR A 200 -9.93 -20.85 -1.69
N VAL A 201 -9.50 -20.63 -0.45
CA VAL A 201 -8.71 -21.56 0.36
C VAL A 201 -9.47 -21.87 1.65
N GLU A 202 -9.49 -23.14 2.04
CA GLU A 202 -10.14 -23.59 3.27
C GLU A 202 -9.41 -23.09 4.53
N ARG A 203 -10.18 -22.62 5.51
CA ARG A 203 -9.68 -22.13 6.80
C ARG A 203 -8.85 -23.19 7.54
N GLN A 204 -9.22 -24.47 7.41
CA GLN A 204 -8.46 -25.58 7.97
C GLN A 204 -7.06 -25.70 7.35
N ALA A 205 -6.91 -25.47 6.05
CA ALA A 205 -5.61 -25.49 5.38
C ALA A 205 -4.71 -24.33 5.85
N ILE A 206 -5.28 -23.15 6.04
CA ILE A 206 -4.59 -21.97 6.59
C ILE A 206 -4.12 -22.27 8.01
N SER A 207 -5.02 -22.78 8.85
CA SER A 207 -4.73 -23.10 10.25
C SER A 207 -3.63 -24.17 10.35
N SER A 208 -3.72 -25.23 9.55
CA SER A 208 -2.71 -26.30 9.52
C SER A 208 -1.34 -25.77 9.13
N TYR A 209 -1.27 -24.88 8.14
CA TYR A 209 -0.02 -24.25 7.72
C TYR A 209 0.60 -23.38 8.83
N LEU A 210 -0.18 -22.47 9.41
CA LEU A 210 0.32 -21.54 10.44
C LEU A 210 0.63 -22.26 11.76
N GLN A 211 -0.13 -23.28 12.15
CA GLN A 211 0.22 -24.13 13.28
C GLN A 211 1.54 -24.88 13.05
N GLY A 212 1.81 -25.31 11.81
CA GLY A 212 3.09 -25.89 11.42
C GLY A 212 4.28 -24.94 11.58
N LEU A 213 4.02 -23.62 11.60
CA LEU A 213 5.01 -22.57 11.89
C LEU A 213 5.07 -22.19 13.38
N GLY A 214 4.25 -22.82 14.23
CA GLY A 214 4.24 -22.59 15.69
C GLY A 214 3.21 -21.58 16.19
N PHE A 215 2.29 -21.10 15.35
CA PHE A 215 1.22 -20.19 15.78
C PHE A 215 0.09 -20.95 16.50
N THR A 216 -0.53 -20.29 17.48
CA THR A 216 -1.69 -20.84 18.21
C THR A 216 -2.97 -20.68 17.40
N LEU A 217 -3.97 -21.55 17.64
CA LEU A 217 -5.27 -21.43 16.98
C LEU A 217 -5.96 -20.09 17.30
N ASP A 218 -5.83 -19.62 18.53
CA ASP A 218 -6.41 -18.33 18.97
C ASP A 218 -5.76 -17.16 18.22
N GLY A 219 -4.42 -17.16 18.08
CA GLY A 219 -3.71 -16.14 17.31
C GLY A 219 -4.07 -16.16 15.83
N ILE A 220 -4.20 -17.35 15.24
CA ILE A 220 -4.66 -17.52 13.85
C ILE A 220 -6.09 -17.01 13.66
N ALA A 221 -7.00 -17.34 14.59
CA ALA A 221 -8.38 -16.87 14.55
C ALA A 221 -8.47 -15.35 14.66
N ALA A 222 -7.70 -14.74 15.57
CA ALA A 222 -7.61 -13.30 15.72
C ALA A 222 -7.06 -12.63 14.44
N ALA A 223 -6.03 -13.20 13.82
CA ALA A 223 -5.47 -12.72 12.57
C ALA A 223 -6.49 -12.80 11.40
N LEU A 224 -7.25 -13.89 11.29
CA LEU A 224 -8.31 -14.03 10.29
C LEU A 224 -9.41 -12.99 10.48
N GLN A 225 -9.85 -12.77 11.72
CA GLN A 225 -10.86 -11.77 12.04
C GLN A 225 -10.35 -10.35 11.73
N TYR A 226 -9.10 -10.06 12.06
CA TYR A 226 -8.47 -8.79 11.75
C TYR A 226 -8.36 -8.56 10.23
N CYS A 227 -7.85 -9.55 9.49
CA CYS A 227 -7.78 -9.51 8.03
C CYS A 227 -9.15 -9.30 7.39
N SER A 228 -10.20 -9.94 7.90
CA SER A 228 -11.58 -9.77 7.46
C SER A 228 -12.07 -8.35 7.68
N ARG A 229 -11.98 -7.85 8.93
CA ARG A 229 -12.40 -6.51 9.33
C ARG A 229 -11.76 -5.43 8.47
N HIS A 230 -10.48 -5.59 8.14
CA HIS A 230 -9.73 -4.65 7.33
C HIS A 230 -9.73 -4.97 5.82
N ARG A 231 -10.56 -5.93 5.38
CA ARG A 231 -10.75 -6.33 3.97
C ARG A 231 -9.46 -6.77 3.27
N LEU A 232 -8.53 -7.35 4.02
CA LEU A 232 -7.33 -7.98 3.47
C LEU A 232 -7.67 -9.36 2.87
N ILE A 233 -8.73 -9.98 3.36
CA ILE A 233 -9.30 -11.22 2.83
C ILE A 233 -10.80 -11.06 2.60
N GLU A 234 -11.36 -11.90 1.74
CA GLU A 234 -12.80 -11.99 1.48
C GLU A 234 -13.27 -13.44 1.41
N GLY A 235 -14.52 -13.67 1.82
CA GLY A 235 -15.19 -14.96 1.68
C GLY A 235 -15.91 -15.10 0.34
N PRO A 236 -16.39 -16.31 -0.01
CA PRO A 236 -17.12 -16.59 -1.25
C PRO A 236 -18.46 -15.87 -1.37
N HIS A 237 -19.06 -15.43 -0.26
CA HIS A 237 -20.37 -14.79 -0.22
C HIS A 237 -20.24 -13.46 0.51
N MET A 238 -20.76 -12.39 -0.10
CA MET A 238 -20.65 -11.02 0.44
C MET A 238 -21.47 -10.81 1.72
N ASP A 239 -22.54 -11.58 1.90
CA ASP A 239 -23.50 -11.43 3.01
C ASP A 239 -23.17 -12.32 4.23
N THR A 240 -22.18 -13.20 4.10
CA THR A 240 -21.76 -14.09 5.19
C THR A 240 -20.59 -13.44 5.91
N SER A 241 -20.73 -13.19 7.22
CA SER A 241 -19.58 -12.78 8.03
C SER A 241 -18.46 -13.80 7.82
N ILE A 242 -17.21 -13.38 7.57
CA ILE A 242 -16.08 -14.30 7.36
C ILE A 242 -15.92 -15.26 8.54
N ASP A 243 -16.38 -14.88 9.73
CA ASP A 243 -16.44 -15.74 10.93
C ASP A 243 -17.30 -17.00 10.74
N GLN A 244 -18.25 -16.97 9.80
CA GLN A 244 -19.10 -18.10 9.40
C GLN A 244 -18.65 -18.74 8.07
N SER A 245 -17.61 -18.19 7.43
CA SER A 245 -17.10 -18.70 6.17
C SER A 245 -15.90 -19.62 6.41
N GLU A 246 -16.05 -20.86 5.96
CA GLU A 246 -15.00 -21.88 5.98
C GLU A 246 -13.92 -21.67 4.91
N GLN A 247 -14.11 -20.71 4.00
CA GLN A 247 -13.23 -20.46 2.88
C GLN A 247 -12.96 -18.97 2.70
N CYS A 248 -11.73 -18.59 2.37
CA CYS A 248 -11.39 -17.20 2.08
C CYS A 248 -10.30 -17.10 1.01
N ARG A 249 -10.16 -15.91 0.43
CA ARG A 249 -9.09 -15.56 -0.51
C ARG A 249 -8.53 -14.18 -0.18
N PRO A 250 -7.31 -13.86 -0.61
CA PRO A 250 -6.76 -12.53 -0.37
C PRO A 250 -7.40 -11.54 -1.34
N THR A 251 -7.66 -10.32 -0.87
CA THR A 251 -8.09 -9.23 -1.75
C THR A 251 -6.87 -8.58 -2.41
N THR A 252 -7.08 -7.76 -3.43
CA THR A 252 -6.01 -6.91 -4.00
C THR A 252 -5.43 -5.96 -2.95
N VAL A 253 -6.27 -5.45 -2.04
CA VAL A 253 -5.84 -4.65 -0.88
C VAL A 253 -4.90 -5.46 0.01
N GLY A 254 -5.25 -6.71 0.32
CA GLY A 254 -4.43 -7.62 1.12
C GLY A 254 -3.07 -7.89 0.50
N ILE A 255 -3.05 -8.30 -0.77
CA ILE A 255 -1.81 -8.59 -1.51
C ILE A 255 -0.92 -7.34 -1.59
N TYR A 256 -1.49 -6.19 -1.95
CA TYR A 256 -0.74 -4.94 -2.04
C TYR A 256 -0.19 -4.52 -0.67
N SER A 257 -1.03 -4.60 0.37
CA SER A 257 -0.64 -4.25 1.74
C SER A 257 0.57 -5.08 2.17
N MET A 258 0.50 -6.41 2.01
CA MET A 258 1.60 -7.31 2.37
C MET A 258 2.88 -7.07 1.54
N LYS A 259 2.77 -6.89 0.22
CA LYS A 259 3.94 -6.83 -0.67
C LYS A 259 4.62 -5.46 -0.69
N ARG A 260 3.87 -4.37 -0.47
CA ARG A 260 4.37 -3.01 -0.71
C ARG A 260 4.50 -2.19 0.55
N LEU A 261 3.50 -2.18 1.43
CA LEU A 261 3.44 -1.22 2.53
C LEU A 261 4.58 -1.39 3.56
N PRO A 262 4.91 -2.61 4.04
CA PRO A 262 6.06 -2.86 4.92
C PRO A 262 7.40 -2.32 4.41
N CYS A 263 7.56 -2.17 3.09
CA CYS A 263 8.79 -1.69 2.47
C CYS A 263 8.89 -0.14 2.44
N LEU A 264 7.87 0.58 2.90
CA LEU A 264 7.78 2.04 2.81
C LEU A 264 7.90 2.67 4.19
N PHE A 265 8.86 3.59 4.35
CA PHE A 265 8.99 4.41 5.55
C PHE A 265 7.68 5.14 5.87
N ALA A 266 7.01 5.68 4.85
CA ALA A 266 5.75 6.42 5.01
C ALA A 266 4.58 5.60 5.57
N TYR A 267 4.65 4.26 5.48
CA TYR A 267 3.71 3.35 6.14
C TYR A 267 4.17 2.94 7.53
N VAL A 268 5.44 2.56 7.64
CA VAL A 268 6.00 2.01 8.88
C VAL A 268 6.00 3.07 9.98
N ASP A 269 6.37 4.32 9.68
CA ASP A 269 6.50 5.36 10.69
C ASP A 269 5.20 5.63 11.49
N PRO A 270 4.01 5.79 10.85
CA PRO A 270 2.75 5.88 11.59
C PRO A 270 2.40 4.60 12.35
N VAL A 271 2.62 3.44 11.75
CA VAL A 271 2.20 2.13 12.29
C VAL A 271 3.01 1.72 13.52
N ILE A 272 4.25 2.20 13.66
CA ILE A 272 5.10 1.95 14.83
C ILE A 272 4.42 2.38 16.12
N VAL A 273 3.68 3.50 16.10
CA VAL A 273 3.05 4.09 17.30
C VAL A 273 1.96 3.18 17.88
N ASP A 274 1.31 2.40 17.02
CA ASP A 274 0.25 1.46 17.39
C ASP A 274 0.77 0.03 17.62
N THR A 275 1.97 -0.29 17.13
CA THR A 275 2.51 -1.65 17.22
C THR A 275 3.05 -1.96 18.62
N PRO A 276 2.53 -2.98 19.32
CA PRO A 276 3.05 -3.36 20.63
C PRO A 276 4.50 -3.87 20.54
N ILE A 277 5.43 -3.23 21.26
CA ILE A 277 6.84 -3.62 21.28
C ILE A 277 7.09 -4.51 22.51
N LEU A 278 7.46 -5.76 22.27
CA LEU A 278 7.61 -6.77 23.32
C LEU A 278 8.98 -6.73 24.01
N ASP A 279 9.95 -6.02 23.41
CA ASP A 279 11.27 -5.76 23.99
C ASP A 279 11.25 -4.42 24.74
N GLN A 280 11.37 -4.47 26.06
CA GLN A 280 11.26 -3.29 26.92
C GLN A 280 12.32 -2.23 26.63
N ASP A 281 13.55 -2.64 26.31
CA ASP A 281 14.65 -1.70 26.02
C ASP A 281 14.43 -0.97 24.69
N VAL A 282 13.82 -1.66 23.72
CA VAL A 282 13.42 -1.06 22.44
C VAL A 282 12.21 -0.14 22.65
N ALA A 283 11.22 -0.56 23.42
CA ALA A 283 10.02 0.23 23.70
C ALA A 283 10.38 1.61 24.29
N LEU A 284 11.40 1.67 25.15
CA LEU A 284 11.89 2.95 25.73
C LEU A 284 12.55 3.89 24.70
N LYS A 285 13.03 3.36 23.58
CA LYS A 285 13.65 4.11 22.48
C LYS A 285 12.64 4.55 21.43
N ILE A 286 11.54 3.82 21.27
CA ILE A 286 10.44 4.18 20.38
C ILE A 286 9.59 5.24 21.09
N ARG A 287 9.98 6.50 20.91
CA ARG A 287 9.30 7.67 21.49
C ARG A 287 8.58 8.47 20.42
N ASP A 288 7.68 9.33 20.87
CA ASP A 288 7.08 10.29 19.97
C ASP A 288 8.14 11.28 19.44
N GLU A 289 8.07 11.57 18.15
CA GLU A 289 9.13 12.26 17.42
C GLU A 289 8.54 12.92 16.19
N PHE A 290 8.82 14.21 16.05
CA PHE A 290 8.23 15.07 15.03
C PHE A 290 9.25 15.46 13.95
N SER A 291 10.54 15.42 14.28
CA SER A 291 11.60 15.67 13.30
C SER A 291 11.68 14.50 12.31
N LEU A 292 11.95 14.81 11.03
CA LEU A 292 12.13 13.76 10.03
C LEU A 292 13.31 12.85 10.37
N GLU A 293 14.40 13.41 10.89
CA GLU A 293 15.59 12.66 11.30
C GLU A 293 15.27 11.66 12.42
N GLY A 294 14.65 12.12 13.51
CA GLY A 294 14.29 11.23 14.60
C GLY A 294 13.23 10.19 14.20
N ARG A 295 12.29 10.53 13.30
CA ARG A 295 11.33 9.55 12.74
C ARG A 295 12.03 8.46 11.94
N LEU A 296 13.04 8.81 11.14
CA LEU A 296 13.86 7.84 10.39
C LEU A 296 14.67 6.95 11.33
N ASP A 297 15.19 7.50 12.42
CA ASP A 297 15.93 6.73 13.43
C ASP A 297 15.01 5.78 14.19
N ARG A 298 13.81 6.24 14.57
CA ARG A 298 12.76 5.41 15.17
C ARG A 298 12.36 4.27 14.23
N ALA A 299 12.15 4.54 12.95
CA ALA A 299 11.85 3.50 11.96
C ALA A 299 13.00 2.49 11.80
N THR A 300 14.25 2.95 11.89
CA THR A 300 15.43 2.08 11.86
C THR A 300 15.45 1.16 13.09
N ALA A 301 15.23 1.71 14.29
CA ALA A 301 15.18 0.93 15.53
C ALA A 301 14.05 -0.10 15.55
N PHE A 302 12.87 0.26 15.04
CA PHE A 302 11.74 -0.65 14.90
C PHE A 302 12.03 -1.79 13.92
N ARG A 303 12.61 -1.47 12.76
CA ARG A 303 13.04 -2.48 11.79
C ARG A 303 14.01 -3.49 12.41
N GLU A 304 15.03 -3.01 13.12
CA GLU A 304 16.01 -3.87 13.80
C GLU A 304 15.37 -4.73 14.90
N TYR A 305 14.34 -4.21 15.58
CA TYR A 305 13.54 -4.99 16.52
C TYR A 305 12.79 -6.13 15.82
N LEU A 306 12.16 -5.86 14.67
CA LEU A 306 11.52 -6.89 13.87
C LEU A 306 12.53 -7.89 13.29
N ASP A 307 13.73 -7.44 12.90
CA ASP A 307 14.83 -8.33 12.47
C ASP A 307 15.17 -9.34 13.58
N ARG A 308 15.42 -8.85 14.81
CA ARG A 308 15.67 -9.71 15.97
C ARG A 308 14.48 -10.61 16.31
N SER A 309 13.25 -10.11 16.15
CA SER A 309 12.03 -10.88 16.38
C SER A 309 11.90 -12.04 15.39
N TRP A 310 12.25 -11.79 14.12
CA TRP A 310 12.30 -12.80 13.08
C TRP A 310 13.41 -13.83 13.31
N GLU A 311 14.62 -13.40 13.64
CA GLU A 311 15.76 -14.30 13.93
C GLU A 311 15.50 -15.24 15.10
N ARG A 312 14.78 -14.76 16.13
CA ARG A 312 14.37 -15.58 17.29
C ARG A 312 13.18 -16.49 16.97
N SER A 313 12.52 -16.30 15.84
CA SER A 313 11.40 -17.11 15.40
C SER A 313 11.88 -18.29 14.53
N ASN A 314 11.14 -19.39 14.53
CA ASN A 314 11.44 -20.54 13.67
C ASN A 314 10.79 -20.41 12.27
N LEU A 315 10.76 -19.20 11.70
CA LEU A 315 10.04 -18.88 10.46
C LEU A 315 10.91 -18.92 9.20
N GLY A 316 12.15 -19.41 9.29
CA GLY A 316 13.09 -19.41 8.17
C GLY A 316 12.66 -20.23 6.93
N SER A 317 11.72 -21.16 7.09
CA SER A 317 11.14 -21.97 6.01
C SER A 317 9.79 -21.45 5.48
N ALA A 318 9.34 -20.29 5.98
CA ALA A 318 8.09 -19.68 5.56
C ALA A 318 8.15 -19.17 4.11
N GLY A 319 6.99 -19.02 3.47
CA GLY A 319 6.92 -18.49 2.10
C GLY A 319 7.22 -17.01 1.98
N TRP A 320 6.72 -16.20 2.91
CA TRP A 320 7.06 -14.78 3.01
C TRP A 320 8.22 -14.61 3.98
N LEU A 321 9.22 -13.81 3.58
CA LEU A 321 10.47 -13.65 4.31
C LEU A 321 10.66 -12.19 4.71
N TRP A 322 10.60 -11.92 6.02
CA TRP A 322 10.88 -10.59 6.57
C TRP A 322 12.24 -10.03 6.14
N PRO A 323 13.36 -10.79 6.07
CA PRO A 323 14.67 -10.22 5.71
C PRO A 323 14.67 -9.44 4.39
N SER A 324 13.96 -9.91 3.36
CA SER A 324 13.85 -9.20 2.08
C SER A 324 13.06 -7.90 2.20
N VAL A 325 12.01 -7.90 3.03
CA VAL A 325 11.17 -6.73 3.32
C VAL A 325 11.93 -5.71 4.17
N SER A 326 12.65 -6.17 5.19
CA SER A 326 13.53 -5.35 6.02
C SER A 326 14.59 -4.64 5.19
N GLN A 327 15.23 -5.35 4.25
CA GLN A 327 16.21 -4.71 3.36
C GLN A 327 15.57 -3.63 2.48
N ALA A 328 14.40 -3.90 1.90
CA ALA A 328 13.69 -2.92 1.09
C ALA A 328 13.29 -1.68 1.90
N LEU A 329 12.85 -1.86 3.14
CA LEU A 329 12.55 -0.78 4.07
C LEU A 329 13.80 0.03 4.42
N ALA A 330 14.94 -0.63 4.66
CA ALA A 330 16.21 0.03 4.93
C ALA A 330 16.66 0.90 3.76
N ASP A 331 16.50 0.41 2.53
CA ASP A 331 16.81 1.15 1.31
C ASP A 331 15.91 2.39 1.15
N ASP A 332 14.60 2.27 1.46
CA ASP A 332 13.66 3.38 1.42
C ASP A 332 13.98 4.44 2.50
N ILE A 333 14.27 4.02 3.74
CA ILE A 333 14.74 4.91 4.82
C ILE A 333 16.01 5.67 4.39
N ALA A 334 16.99 4.96 3.81
CA ALA A 334 18.22 5.57 3.34
C ALA A 334 17.98 6.56 2.18
N LEU A 335 17.05 6.26 1.28
CA LEU A 335 16.65 7.16 0.20
C LEU A 335 16.01 8.44 0.73
N VAL A 336 15.07 8.33 1.67
CA VAL A 336 14.40 9.49 2.29
C VAL A 336 15.42 10.33 3.05
N ARG A 337 16.31 9.70 3.82
CA ARG A 337 17.41 10.39 4.52
C ARG A 337 18.27 11.19 3.54
N LYS A 338 18.73 10.58 2.44
CA LYS A 338 19.53 11.27 1.40
C LYS A 338 18.80 12.45 0.75
N ARG A 339 17.49 12.36 0.53
CA ARG A 339 16.69 13.45 -0.06
C ARG A 339 16.50 14.62 0.90
N SER A 340 16.34 14.34 2.20
CA SER A 340 16.22 15.37 3.23
C SER A 340 17.47 16.26 3.29
N PHE A 341 18.67 15.66 3.25
CA PHE A 341 19.94 16.39 3.27
C PHE A 341 20.23 17.22 2.01
N LYS A 342 19.58 16.94 0.88
CA LYS A 342 19.72 17.73 -0.36
C LYS A 342 18.79 18.94 -0.41
N SER A 343 17.82 19.03 0.49
CA SER A 343 16.81 20.09 0.51
C SER A 343 17.10 21.18 1.55
N ASN A 344 18.16 21.01 2.35
CA ASN A 344 18.73 22.00 3.26
C ASN A 344 20.00 22.60 2.65
#